data_AF-A0A482XJ62-F1
#
_entry.id   AF-A0A482XJ62-F1
#
_cell.length_a   1.000
_cell.length_b   1.000
_cell.length_c   1.000
_cell.angle_alpha   90.00
_cell.angle_beta   90.00
_cell.angle_gamma   90.00
#
_symmetry.space_group_name_H-M   'P 1'
#
loop_
_entity.id
_entity.type
_entity.pdbx_description
1 polymer ?
#
loop_
_entity_poly.entity_id
_entity_poly.type
_entity_poly.pdbx_seq_one_letter_code
_entity_poly.pdbx_strand_id
1 'polypeptide(L)'
;MDDSDITDFLDSDSNFELPDHSRFGAMIEDQQNFINSFKAKTSLAADQKAKESQRKLNKLDKDIARGTKDVEEFTLKIQKLQRELDALNEEHDSIEERNSQEMKELIELETLVKNRSSFKLHPVDAQRFENSRFRLFACKSLTGIRWNFTESNDKKLVGYVGNAHTEQIKKFVIDLAKTDHADVAKQLWSMILACGFQNKPTAASTHPNDNKEN
;
A
#
# COMPACT_ATOMS: atom_id res chain seq x y z
N MET A 1 -112.45 -63.62 31.27
CA MET A 1 -111.11 -63.18 30.86
C MET A 1 -111.30 -62.46 29.55
N ASP A 2 -110.86 -61.21 29.55
CA ASP A 2 -110.76 -60.31 28.39
C ASP A 2 -109.97 -60.96 27.25
N ASP A 3 -110.33 -60.67 26.01
CA ASP A 3 -109.63 -59.62 25.25
C ASP A 3 -110.38 -59.32 23.95
N SER A 4 -110.47 -58.02 23.71
CA SER A 4 -110.87 -57.34 22.49
C SER A 4 -110.12 -57.82 21.25
N ASP A 5 -110.75 -57.75 20.08
CA ASP A 5 -110.11 -56.98 19.00
C ASP A 5 -111.09 -56.48 17.95
N ILE A 6 -110.88 -55.20 17.64
CA ILE A 6 -111.63 -54.35 16.72
C ILE A 6 -111.27 -54.75 15.29
N THR A 7 -112.24 -55.31 14.57
CA THR A 7 -112.17 -55.42 13.11
C THR A 7 -113.11 -54.39 12.52
N ASP A 8 -112.57 -53.26 12.08
CA ASP A 8 -113.16 -52.43 11.02
C ASP A 8 -112.20 -51.29 10.71
N PHE A 9 -111.43 -51.46 9.63
CA PHE A 9 -111.18 -50.45 8.61
C PHE A 9 -110.04 -50.97 7.75
N LEU A 10 -110.29 -51.17 6.46
CA LEU A 10 -109.45 -50.67 5.38
C LEU A 10 -110.15 -51.08 4.08
N ASP A 11 -111.07 -50.22 3.66
CA ASP A 11 -111.53 -50.17 2.28
C ASP A 11 -110.30 -50.16 1.37
N SER A 12 -110.25 -51.19 0.54
CA SER A 12 -109.19 -51.42 -0.44
C SER A 12 -109.43 -50.47 -1.60
N ASP A 13 -108.94 -49.24 -1.47
CA ASP A 13 -108.96 -48.25 -2.54
C ASP A 13 -108.01 -48.74 -3.66
N SER A 14 -108.57 -49.46 -4.64
CA SER A 14 -107.86 -50.11 -5.74
C SER A 14 -107.26 -49.12 -6.77
N ASN A 15 -107.28 -47.83 -6.44
CA ASN A 15 -106.72 -46.74 -7.23
C ASN A 15 -105.42 -46.16 -6.64
N PHE A 16 -104.81 -46.81 -5.65
CA PHE A 16 -103.46 -46.45 -5.20
C PHE A 16 -102.42 -46.90 -6.23
N GLU A 17 -102.18 -46.06 -7.24
CA GLU A 17 -101.03 -46.19 -8.13
C GLU A 17 -99.75 -46.18 -7.28
N LEU A 18 -99.05 -47.32 -7.24
CA LEU A 18 -97.72 -47.42 -6.67
C LEU A 18 -96.82 -46.34 -7.31
N PRO A 19 -96.08 -45.53 -6.53
CA PRO A 19 -95.23 -44.49 -7.07
C PRO A 19 -94.25 -45.07 -8.09
N ASP A 20 -94.19 -44.48 -9.28
CA ASP A 20 -93.29 -44.90 -10.36
C ASP A 20 -91.82 -44.90 -9.89
N HIS A 21 -91.32 -46.09 -9.57
CA HIS A 21 -89.97 -46.32 -9.06
C HIS A 21 -88.87 -46.05 -10.10
N SER A 22 -89.20 -45.92 -11.39
CA SER A 22 -88.22 -45.53 -12.42
C SER A 22 -87.73 -44.10 -12.22
N ARG A 23 -88.56 -43.23 -11.64
CA ARG A 23 -88.25 -41.82 -11.35
C ARG A 23 -87.26 -41.68 -10.19
N PHE A 24 -87.31 -42.59 -9.21
CA PHE A 24 -86.36 -42.64 -8.10
C PHE A 24 -84.98 -43.16 -8.54
N GLY A 25 -84.93 -44.15 -9.45
CA GLY A 25 -83.67 -44.65 -10.01
C GLY A 25 -82.93 -43.56 -10.81
N ALA A 26 -83.65 -42.84 -11.68
CA ALA A 26 -83.09 -41.71 -12.42
C ALA A 26 -82.58 -40.58 -11.50
N MET A 27 -83.30 -40.31 -10.40
CA MET A 27 -82.88 -39.29 -9.43
C MET A 27 -81.62 -39.69 -8.65
N ILE A 28 -81.46 -40.97 -8.29
CA ILE A 28 -80.25 -41.49 -7.66
C ILE A 28 -79.06 -41.40 -8.64
N GLU A 29 -79.28 -41.74 -9.91
CA GLU A 29 -78.26 -41.67 -10.95
C GLU A 29 -77.81 -40.22 -11.20
N ASP A 30 -78.74 -39.26 -11.23
CA ASP A 30 -78.44 -37.84 -11.31
C ASP A 30 -77.67 -37.32 -10.08
N GLN A 31 -78.03 -37.75 -8.88
CA GLN A 31 -77.28 -37.42 -7.67
C GLN A 31 -75.85 -37.99 -7.71
N GLN A 32 -75.69 -39.23 -8.18
CA GLN A 32 -74.39 -39.86 -8.33
C GLN A 32 -73.53 -39.13 -9.37
N ASN A 33 -74.14 -38.73 -10.49
CA ASN A 33 -73.50 -37.94 -11.54
C ASN A 33 -73.08 -36.56 -11.05
N PHE A 34 -73.92 -35.89 -10.24
CA PHE A 34 -73.58 -34.63 -9.60
C PHE A 34 -72.39 -34.79 -8.63
N ILE A 35 -72.42 -35.79 -7.76
CA ILE A 35 -71.34 -36.06 -6.80
C ILE A 35 -70.03 -36.35 -7.54
N ASN A 36 -70.06 -37.15 -8.60
CA ASN A 36 -68.88 -37.47 -9.41
C ASN A 36 -68.34 -36.23 -10.14
N SER A 37 -69.22 -35.42 -10.72
CA SER A 37 -68.87 -34.14 -11.36
C SER A 37 -68.26 -33.15 -10.36
N PHE A 38 -68.83 -33.06 -9.15
CA PHE A 38 -68.33 -32.20 -8.08
C PHE A 38 -66.96 -32.66 -7.58
N LYS A 39 -66.77 -33.97 -7.35
CA LYS A 39 -65.47 -34.56 -6.99
C LYS A 39 -64.42 -34.31 -8.07
N ALA A 40 -64.77 -34.50 -9.34
CA ALA A 40 -63.87 -34.24 -10.45
C ALA A 40 -63.46 -32.77 -10.55
N LYS A 41 -64.41 -31.83 -10.43
CA LYS A 41 -64.13 -30.38 -10.46
C LYS A 41 -63.29 -29.93 -9.28
N THR A 42 -63.59 -30.41 -8.07
CA THR A 42 -62.82 -30.08 -6.86
C THR A 42 -61.41 -30.67 -6.89
N SER A 43 -61.26 -31.92 -7.37
CA SER A 43 -59.94 -32.54 -7.60
C SER A 43 -59.13 -31.76 -8.63
N LEU A 44 -59.72 -31.41 -9.77
CA LEU A 44 -59.03 -30.66 -10.82
C LEU A 44 -58.56 -29.29 -10.32
N ALA A 45 -59.42 -28.57 -9.57
CA ALA A 45 -59.06 -27.29 -8.98
C ALA A 45 -57.93 -27.43 -7.94
N ALA A 46 -57.95 -28.49 -7.12
CA ALA A 46 -56.90 -28.79 -6.17
C ALA A 46 -55.57 -29.11 -6.87
N ASP A 47 -55.58 -29.93 -7.92
CA ASP A 47 -54.40 -30.30 -8.70
C ASP A 47 -53.79 -29.10 -9.42
N GLN A 48 -54.64 -28.21 -9.94
CA GLN A 48 -54.19 -27.00 -10.61
C GLN A 48 -53.51 -26.05 -9.61
N LYS A 49 -54.12 -25.85 -8.43
CA LYS A 49 -53.52 -25.08 -7.34
C LYS A 49 -52.22 -25.70 -6.84
N ALA A 50 -52.14 -27.02 -6.73
CA ALA A 50 -50.92 -27.73 -6.34
C ALA A 50 -49.79 -27.53 -7.37
N LYS A 51 -50.10 -27.63 -8.68
CA LYS A 51 -49.14 -27.35 -9.76
C LYS A 51 -48.65 -25.91 -9.75
N GLU A 52 -49.53 -24.94 -9.50
CA GLU A 52 -49.14 -23.53 -9.39
C GLU A 52 -48.25 -23.26 -8.18
N SER A 53 -48.61 -23.81 -7.01
CA SER A 53 -47.78 -23.74 -5.80
C SER A 53 -46.41 -24.37 -6.03
N GLN A 54 -46.34 -25.53 -6.69
CA GLN A 54 -45.07 -26.19 -7.02
C GLN A 54 -44.19 -25.33 -7.93
N ARG A 55 -44.78 -24.65 -8.93
CA ARG A 55 -44.04 -23.72 -9.80
C ARG A 55 -43.48 -22.53 -9.03
N LYS A 56 -44.26 -21.98 -8.09
CA LYS A 56 -43.80 -20.89 -7.21
C LYS A 56 -42.67 -21.34 -6.30
N LEU A 57 -42.78 -22.55 -5.73
CA LEU A 57 -41.78 -23.12 -4.85
C LEU A 57 -40.45 -23.36 -5.60
N ASN A 58 -40.52 -23.98 -6.78
CA ASN A 58 -39.34 -24.16 -7.64
C ASN A 58 -38.69 -22.83 -8.08
N LYS A 59 -39.47 -21.74 -8.20
CA LYS A 59 -38.93 -20.41 -8.48
C LYS A 59 -38.20 -19.85 -7.26
N LEU A 60 -38.81 -19.95 -6.08
CA LEU A 60 -38.20 -19.55 -4.82
C LEU A 60 -36.89 -20.31 -4.56
N ASP A 61 -36.85 -21.61 -4.82
CA ASP A 61 -35.62 -22.41 -4.66
C ASP A 61 -34.48 -21.91 -5.55
N LYS A 62 -34.78 -21.49 -6.78
CA LYS A 62 -33.79 -20.90 -7.69
C LYS A 62 -33.31 -19.54 -7.21
N ASP A 63 -34.21 -18.73 -6.66
CA ASP A 63 -33.88 -17.41 -6.13
C ASP A 63 -33.03 -17.54 -4.85
N ILE A 64 -33.36 -18.49 -3.97
CA ILE A 64 -32.57 -18.84 -2.78
C ILE A 64 -31.17 -19.30 -3.20
N ALA A 65 -31.07 -20.27 -4.12
CA ALA A 65 -29.78 -20.79 -4.56
C ALA A 65 -28.88 -19.71 -5.19
N ARG A 66 -29.48 -18.71 -5.85
CA ARG A 66 -28.74 -17.54 -6.36
C ARG A 66 -28.27 -16.65 -5.21
N GLY A 67 -29.16 -16.32 -4.27
CA GLY A 67 -28.81 -15.53 -3.09
C GLY A 67 -27.69 -16.17 -2.26
N THR A 68 -27.68 -17.50 -2.14
CA THR A 68 -26.59 -18.22 -1.44
C THR A 68 -25.24 -18.01 -2.13
N LYS A 69 -25.18 -18.10 -3.47
CA LYS A 69 -23.96 -17.86 -4.23
C LYS A 69 -23.47 -16.42 -4.09
N ASP A 70 -24.39 -15.46 -4.17
CA ASP A 70 -24.04 -14.05 -4.02
C ASP A 70 -23.45 -13.77 -2.61
N VAL A 71 -24.05 -14.36 -1.57
CA VAL A 71 -23.55 -14.26 -0.19
C VAL A 71 -22.16 -14.88 -0.03
N GLU A 72 -21.91 -16.05 -0.62
CA GLU A 72 -20.58 -16.67 -0.64
C GLU A 72 -19.55 -15.78 -1.33
N GLU A 73 -19.88 -15.19 -2.49
CA GLU A 73 -19.00 -14.28 -3.22
C GLU A 73 -18.69 -13.02 -2.40
N PHE A 74 -19.70 -12.40 -1.80
CA PHE A 74 -19.50 -11.24 -0.93
C PHE A 74 -18.66 -11.58 0.31
N THR A 75 -18.82 -12.77 0.88
CA THR A 75 -18.02 -13.23 2.03
C THR A 75 -16.54 -13.34 1.64
N LEU A 76 -16.24 -13.91 0.48
CA LEU A 76 -14.86 -13.97 -0.03
C LEU A 76 -14.29 -12.57 -0.29
N LYS A 77 -15.09 -11.65 -0.83
CA LYS A 77 -14.67 -10.27 -1.07
C LYS A 77 -14.37 -9.52 0.23
N ILE A 78 -15.20 -9.68 1.26
CA ILE A 78 -14.97 -9.11 2.60
C ILE A 78 -13.66 -9.66 3.18
N GLN A 79 -13.42 -10.98 3.11
CA GLN A 79 -12.17 -11.58 3.61
C GLN A 79 -10.93 -11.09 2.85
N LYS A 80 -11.05 -10.78 1.56
CA LYS A 80 -9.95 -10.20 0.78
C LYS A 80 -9.66 -8.77 1.22
N LEU A 81 -10.70 -7.94 1.34
CA LEU A 81 -10.57 -6.55 1.78
C LEU A 81 -10.02 -6.46 3.22
N GLN A 82 -10.40 -7.39 4.10
CA GLN A 82 -9.87 -7.43 5.46
C GLN A 82 -8.35 -7.67 5.46
N ARG A 83 -7.85 -8.60 4.64
CA ARG A 83 -6.41 -8.85 4.49
C ARG A 83 -5.67 -7.65 3.91
N GLU A 84 -6.28 -6.96 2.94
CA GLU A 84 -5.71 -5.72 2.39
C GLU A 84 -5.65 -4.61 3.45
N LEU A 85 -6.68 -4.48 4.30
CA LEU A 85 -6.72 -3.54 5.41
C LEU A 85 -5.64 -3.83 6.46
N ASP A 86 -5.49 -5.11 6.85
CA ASP A 86 -4.48 -5.54 7.82
C ASP A 86 -3.06 -5.24 7.30
N ALA A 87 -2.78 -5.54 6.02
CA ALA A 87 -1.49 -5.24 5.39
C ALA A 87 -1.20 -3.73 5.32
N LEU A 88 -2.22 -2.92 5.03
CA LEU A 88 -2.07 -1.46 5.01
C LEU A 88 -1.80 -0.90 6.41
N ASN A 89 -2.36 -1.52 7.45
CA ASN A 89 -2.13 -1.10 8.82
C ASN A 89 -0.71 -1.43 9.29
N GLU A 90 -0.17 -2.59 8.90
CA GLU A 90 1.24 -2.92 9.13
C GLU A 90 2.19 -1.93 8.44
N GLU A 91 1.87 -1.52 7.20
CA GLU A 91 2.65 -0.50 6.49
C GLU A 91 2.58 0.86 7.19
N HIS A 92 1.40 1.27 7.66
CA HIS A 92 1.20 2.50 8.42
C HIS A 92 2.05 2.51 9.70
N ASP A 93 2.00 1.44 10.49
CA ASP A 93 2.76 1.32 11.74
C ASP A 93 4.28 1.36 11.48
N SER A 94 4.74 0.72 10.39
CA SER A 94 6.15 0.77 9.98
C SER A 94 6.60 2.17 9.56
N ILE A 95 5.74 2.92 8.88
CA ILE A 95 6.02 4.32 8.51
C ILE A 95 6.06 5.21 9.75
N GLU A 96 5.13 5.02 10.69
CA GLU A 96 5.10 5.78 11.94
C GLU A 96 6.36 5.55 12.79
N GLU A 97 6.82 4.30 12.90
CA GLU A 97 8.06 3.97 13.59
C GLU A 97 9.29 4.65 12.93
N ARG A 98 9.39 4.58 11.60
CA ARG A 98 10.46 5.24 10.84
C ARG A 98 10.46 6.75 11.07
N ASN A 99 9.29 7.40 10.97
CA ASN A 99 9.16 8.83 11.21
C ASN A 99 9.57 9.21 12.64
N SER A 100 9.20 8.39 13.62
CA SER A 100 9.61 8.60 15.03
C SER A 100 11.13 8.53 15.20
N GLN A 101 11.78 7.58 14.51
CA GLN A 101 13.23 7.45 14.52
C GLN A 101 13.92 8.65 13.83
N GLU A 102 13.49 9.02 12.63
CA GLU A 102 14.04 10.17 11.90
C GLU A 102 13.90 11.46 12.70
N MET A 103 12.77 11.65 13.40
CA MET A 103 12.55 12.81 14.26
C MET A 103 13.54 12.85 15.44
N LYS A 104 13.84 11.70 16.05
CA LYS A 104 14.87 11.62 17.12
C LYS A 104 16.25 11.99 16.57
N GLU A 105 16.62 11.46 15.41
CA GLU A 105 17.90 11.77 14.76
C GLU A 105 18.03 13.26 14.42
N LEU A 106 16.95 13.90 13.96
CA LEU A 106 16.91 15.33 13.70
C LEU A 106 17.11 16.16 14.98
N ILE A 107 16.48 15.78 16.09
CA ILE A 107 16.64 16.45 17.38
C ILE A 107 18.09 16.32 17.88
N GLU A 108 18.69 15.14 17.74
CA GLU A 108 20.10 14.90 18.09
C GLU A 108 21.04 15.75 17.24
N LEU A 109 20.83 15.80 15.92
CA LEU A 109 21.60 16.64 15.00
C LEU A 109 21.46 18.12 15.33
N GLU A 110 20.25 18.61 15.61
CA GLU A 110 20.02 19.99 16.00
C GLU A 110 20.78 20.32 17.30
N THR A 111 20.75 19.41 18.28
CA THR A 111 21.48 19.55 19.54
C THR A 111 22.99 19.60 19.30
N LEU A 112 23.52 18.73 18.44
CA LEU A 112 24.93 18.73 18.04
C LEU A 112 25.33 20.04 17.35
N VAL A 113 24.49 20.55 16.45
CA VAL A 113 24.73 21.82 15.76
C VAL A 113 24.72 23.00 16.73
N LYS A 114 23.76 23.04 17.67
CA LYS A 114 23.71 24.05 18.74
C LYS A 114 24.94 24.00 19.66
N ASN A 115 25.38 22.79 20.00
CA ASN A 115 26.60 22.59 20.81
C ASN A 115 27.87 23.00 20.03
N ARG A 116 27.90 22.79 18.70
CA ARG A 116 29.01 23.25 17.86
C ARG A 116 28.99 24.75 17.60
N SER A 117 27.83 25.38 17.42
CA SER A 117 27.72 26.81 17.18
C SER A 117 28.00 27.67 18.42
N SER A 118 27.84 27.07 19.61
CA SER A 118 28.24 27.66 20.89
C SER A 118 29.72 27.42 21.24
N PHE A 119 30.41 26.53 20.51
CA PHE A 119 31.84 26.32 20.67
C PHE A 119 32.62 27.52 20.12
N LYS A 120 33.00 28.44 21.02
CA LYS A 120 33.98 29.49 20.70
C LYS A 120 35.37 28.91 20.88
N LEU A 121 36.12 28.78 19.79
CA LEU A 121 37.55 28.47 19.88
C LEU A 121 38.21 29.48 20.81
N HIS A 122 39.10 29.01 21.69
CA HIS A 122 39.94 29.90 22.47
C HIS A 122 40.72 30.81 21.50
N PRO A 123 40.86 32.13 21.77
CA PRO A 123 41.48 33.07 20.82
C PRO A 123 42.86 32.64 20.31
N VAL A 124 43.66 32.00 21.17
CA VAL A 124 44.98 31.44 20.81
C VAL A 124 44.84 30.32 19.78
N ASP A 125 43.86 29.43 19.93
CA ASP A 125 43.65 28.33 18.99
C ASP A 125 43.05 28.83 17.68
N ALA A 126 42.17 29.85 17.74
CA ALA A 126 41.65 30.50 16.53
C ALA A 126 42.78 31.11 15.70
N GLN A 127 43.73 31.78 16.36
CA GLN A 127 44.92 32.32 15.71
C GLN A 127 45.83 31.21 15.14
N ARG A 128 46.04 30.12 15.87
CA ARG A 128 46.81 28.95 15.37
C ARG A 128 46.16 28.31 14.16
N PHE A 129 44.82 28.21 14.15
CA PHE A 129 44.06 27.69 13.04
C PHE A 129 44.18 28.57 11.81
N GLU A 130 44.04 29.89 11.96
CA GLU A 130 44.22 30.82 10.84
C GLU A 130 45.66 30.81 10.30
N ASN A 131 46.66 30.75 11.18
CA ASN A 131 48.05 30.59 10.75
C ASN A 131 48.25 29.29 9.94
N SER A 132 47.61 28.19 10.35
CA SER A 132 47.69 26.92 9.65
C SER A 132 46.98 26.99 8.29
N ARG A 133 45.82 27.64 8.23
CA ARG A 133 45.06 27.88 7.00
C ARG A 133 45.85 28.74 6.02
N PHE A 134 46.50 29.80 6.48
CA PHE A 134 47.37 30.65 5.67
C PHE A 134 48.56 29.85 5.12
N ARG A 135 49.23 29.04 5.95
CA ARG A 135 50.34 28.18 5.51
C ARG A 135 49.90 27.15 4.49
N LEU A 136 48.76 26.49 4.70
CA LEU A 136 48.20 25.54 3.74
C LEU A 136 47.87 26.21 2.41
N PHE A 137 47.27 27.41 2.46
CA PHE A 137 47.01 28.20 1.26
C PHE A 137 48.29 28.57 0.53
N ALA A 138 49.31 29.06 1.25
CA ALA A 138 50.62 29.38 0.67
C ALA A 138 51.27 28.14 0.03
N CYS A 139 51.25 26.98 0.70
CA CYS A 139 51.76 25.73 0.14
C CYS A 139 51.00 25.32 -1.12
N LYS A 140 49.67 25.42 -1.14
CA LYS A 140 48.86 25.13 -2.33
C LYS A 140 49.17 26.08 -3.48
N SER A 141 49.33 27.38 -3.21
CA SER A 141 49.65 28.38 -4.22
C SER A 141 51.06 28.21 -4.79
N LEU A 142 52.03 27.83 -3.94
CA LEU A 142 53.41 27.59 -4.36
C LEU A 142 53.59 26.30 -5.15
N THR A 143 52.86 25.25 -4.81
CA THR A 143 53.08 23.91 -5.38
C THR A 143 52.02 23.51 -6.40
N GLY A 144 50.86 24.15 -6.41
CA GLY A 144 49.71 23.71 -7.20
C GLY A 144 49.10 22.38 -6.76
N ILE A 145 49.57 21.80 -5.65
CA ILE A 145 49.14 20.48 -5.21
C ILE A 145 47.76 20.54 -4.56
N ARG A 146 46.88 19.65 -4.99
CA ARG A 146 45.62 19.32 -4.32
C ARG A 146 45.70 17.90 -3.79
N TRP A 147 45.68 17.75 -2.48
CA TRP A 147 45.70 16.45 -1.80
C TRP A 147 44.34 15.77 -1.86
N ASN A 148 44.34 14.46 -2.08
CA ASN A 148 43.14 13.62 -1.95
C ASN A 148 43.15 12.97 -0.56
N PHE A 149 42.50 13.59 0.41
CA PHE A 149 42.46 13.12 1.80
C PHE A 149 41.65 11.83 1.98
N THR A 150 40.77 11.48 1.05
CA THR A 150 39.98 10.25 1.11
C THR A 150 40.80 9.03 0.70
N GLU A 151 41.69 9.17 -0.30
CA GLU A 151 42.55 8.08 -0.77
C GLU A 151 43.93 8.04 -0.11
N SER A 152 44.34 9.11 0.57
CA SER A 152 45.63 9.19 1.26
C SER A 152 45.54 8.59 2.67
N ASN A 153 46.62 7.93 3.09
CA ASN A 153 46.76 7.36 4.43
C ASN A 153 48.24 7.33 4.85
N ASP A 154 48.53 6.78 6.02
CA ASP A 154 49.88 6.72 6.59
C ASP A 154 50.90 5.96 5.72
N LYS A 155 50.44 5.18 4.74
CA LYS A 155 51.29 4.38 3.83
C LYS A 155 51.28 4.90 2.40
N LYS A 156 50.42 5.86 2.06
CA LYS A 156 50.16 6.26 0.67
C LYS A 156 49.78 7.73 0.59
N LEU A 157 50.50 8.49 -0.22
CA LEU A 157 50.12 9.85 -0.60
C LEU A 157 49.46 9.86 -1.97
N VAL A 158 48.30 10.50 -2.05
CA VAL A 158 47.57 10.69 -3.30
C VAL A 158 47.23 12.16 -3.47
N GLY A 159 47.50 12.69 -4.65
CA GLY A 159 47.14 14.06 -4.96
C GLY A 159 47.20 14.35 -6.45
N TYR A 160 46.97 15.61 -6.76
CA TYR A 160 46.94 16.15 -8.10
C TYR A 160 47.83 17.38 -8.15
N VAL A 161 48.69 17.48 -9.15
CA VAL A 161 49.43 18.70 -9.47
C VAL A 161 48.74 19.31 -10.68
N GLY A 162 48.22 20.52 -10.54
CA GLY A 162 47.58 21.24 -11.66
C GLY A 162 48.27 22.56 -11.91
N ASN A 163 48.52 22.91 -13.18
CA ASN A 163 49.01 24.23 -13.55
C ASN A 163 47.82 25.15 -13.86
N ALA A 164 47.76 26.32 -13.21
CA ALA A 164 46.69 27.29 -13.40
C ALA A 164 46.66 27.91 -14.82
N HIS A 165 47.74 27.80 -15.59
CA HIS A 165 47.89 28.42 -16.91
C HIS A 165 47.67 27.48 -18.09
N THR A 166 47.78 26.16 -17.89
CA THR A 166 47.71 25.18 -19.00
C THR A 166 46.55 24.19 -18.88
N GLU A 167 45.71 24.30 -17.83
CA GLU A 167 44.62 23.37 -17.48
C GLU A 167 45.03 21.90 -17.32
N GLN A 168 46.33 21.59 -17.39
CA GLN A 168 46.86 20.24 -17.23
C GLN A 168 46.89 19.86 -15.76
N ILE A 169 46.22 18.75 -15.43
CA ILE A 169 46.19 18.16 -14.09
C ILE A 169 46.78 16.76 -14.15
N LYS A 170 47.81 16.50 -13.34
CA LYS A 170 48.45 15.19 -13.23
C LYS A 170 48.19 14.59 -11.86
N LYS A 171 47.55 13.41 -11.83
CA LYS A 171 47.41 12.61 -10.61
C LYS A 171 48.75 11.97 -10.26
N PHE A 172 49.10 11.94 -8.98
CA PHE A 172 50.22 11.17 -8.46
C PHE A 172 49.78 10.27 -7.30
N VAL A 173 50.51 9.18 -7.15
CA VAL A 173 50.36 8.21 -6.07
C VAL A 173 51.76 7.80 -5.65
N ILE A 174 52.10 8.00 -4.38
CA ILE A 174 53.41 7.67 -3.81
C ILE A 174 53.19 6.69 -2.66
N ASP A 175 53.89 5.56 -2.72
CA ASP A 175 53.92 4.55 -1.66
C ASP A 175 54.99 4.95 -0.63
N LEU A 176 54.54 5.35 0.57
CA LEU A 176 55.39 5.80 1.67
C LEU A 176 56.13 4.64 2.33
N ALA A 177 55.65 3.40 2.20
CA ALA A 177 56.32 2.24 2.79
C ALA A 177 57.60 1.84 2.03
N LYS A 178 57.75 2.31 0.79
CA LYS A 178 58.84 1.94 -0.14
C LYS A 178 59.75 3.11 -0.51
N THR A 179 59.41 4.32 -0.09
CA THR A 179 60.09 5.54 -0.52
C THR A 179 60.51 6.34 0.69
N ASP A 180 61.80 6.67 0.79
CA ASP A 180 62.29 7.53 1.86
C ASP A 180 61.74 8.97 1.71
N HIS A 181 61.60 9.68 2.83
CA HIS A 181 61.04 11.03 2.87
C HIS A 181 61.76 12.01 1.93
N ALA A 182 63.10 11.92 1.82
CA ALA A 182 63.86 12.78 0.92
C ALA A 182 63.52 12.51 -0.55
N ASP A 183 63.28 11.26 -0.91
CA ASP A 183 62.95 10.86 -2.27
C ASP A 183 61.49 11.16 -2.61
N VAL A 184 60.57 11.06 -1.64
CA VAL A 184 59.19 11.56 -1.79
C VAL A 184 59.19 13.05 -2.12
N ALA A 185 59.97 13.85 -1.38
CA ALA A 185 60.07 15.29 -1.62
C ALA A 185 60.66 15.59 -3.01
N LYS A 186 61.74 14.90 -3.43
CA LYS A 186 62.32 15.05 -4.77
C LYS A 186 61.31 14.70 -5.88
N GLN A 187 60.57 13.61 -5.72
CA GLN A 187 59.54 13.19 -6.68
C GLN A 187 58.46 14.26 -6.83
N LEU A 188 57.94 14.79 -5.72
CA LEU A 188 56.93 15.84 -5.74
C LEU A 188 57.45 17.12 -6.39
N TRP A 189 58.64 17.59 -6.02
CA TRP A 189 59.25 18.77 -6.65
C TRP A 189 59.50 18.58 -8.14
N SER A 190 59.93 17.40 -8.56
CA SER A 190 60.07 17.08 -9.99
C SER A 190 58.73 17.13 -10.73
N MET A 191 57.64 16.66 -10.12
CA MET A 191 56.29 16.75 -10.71
C MET A 191 55.80 18.19 -10.80
N ILE A 192 56.02 19.01 -9.76
CA ILE A 192 55.68 20.44 -9.76
C ILE A 192 56.41 21.18 -10.88
N LEU A 193 57.73 20.96 -11.02
CA LEU A 193 58.54 21.57 -12.06
C LEU A 193 58.12 21.11 -13.46
N ALA A 194 57.85 19.81 -13.64
CA ALA A 194 57.40 19.25 -14.92
C ALA A 194 56.02 19.77 -15.37
N CYS A 195 55.15 20.11 -14.42
CA CYS A 195 53.86 20.74 -14.71
C CYS A 195 53.99 22.24 -15.08
N GLY A 196 55.20 22.80 -15.12
CA GLY A 196 55.44 24.14 -15.67
C GLY A 196 55.03 25.28 -14.74
N PHE A 197 55.12 25.09 -13.42
CA PHE A 197 55.08 26.19 -12.45
C PHE A 197 56.32 27.09 -12.59
N GLN A 198 56.41 27.83 -13.68
CA GLN A 198 57.25 29.02 -13.73
C GLN A 198 56.50 30.10 -12.96
N ASN A 199 56.92 30.36 -11.73
CA ASN A 199 56.53 31.58 -11.03
C ASN A 199 57.13 32.77 -11.82
N LYS A 200 56.43 33.24 -12.86
CA LYS A 200 56.69 34.60 -13.35
C LYS A 200 56.17 35.51 -12.24
N PRO A 201 57.01 36.31 -11.57
CA PRO A 201 56.51 37.25 -10.59
C PRO A 201 55.60 38.20 -11.33
N THR A 202 54.30 38.14 -11.05
CA THR A 202 53.34 39.13 -11.51
C THR A 202 53.80 40.45 -10.93
N ALA A 203 54.39 41.30 -11.77
CA ALA A 203 54.78 42.65 -11.39
C ALA A 203 53.57 43.31 -10.72
N ALA A 204 53.80 43.86 -9.52
CA ALA A 204 52.80 44.53 -8.73
C ALA A 204 52.03 45.51 -9.61
N SER A 205 50.74 45.22 -9.80
CA SER A 205 49.76 46.16 -10.32
C SER A 205 49.75 47.36 -9.38
N THR A 206 50.24 48.48 -9.90
CA THR A 206 50.10 49.82 -9.35
C THR A 206 48.65 50.03 -8.90
N HIS A 207 48.43 50.19 -7.59
CA HIS A 207 47.20 50.78 -7.09
C HIS A 207 47.22 52.28 -7.44
N PRO A 208 46.23 52.82 -8.17
CA PRO A 208 46.01 54.26 -8.18
C PRO A 208 45.45 54.63 -6.81
N ASN A 209 46.20 55.48 -6.12
CA ASN A 209 45.86 56.10 -4.87
C ASN A 209 44.92 57.28 -5.16
N ASP A 210 43.61 57.06 -5.14
CA ASP A 210 42.63 58.16 -5.17
C ASP A 210 42.30 58.56 -3.73
N ASN A 211 43.19 59.37 -3.16
CA ASN A 211 42.83 60.33 -2.12
C ASN A 211 42.05 61.46 -2.79
N LYS A 212 40.77 61.60 -2.47
CA LYS A 212 40.06 62.88 -2.55
C LYS A 212 39.59 63.28 -1.17
N GLU A 213 40.41 64.11 -0.53
CA GLU A 213 39.96 65.13 0.41
C GLU A 213 39.43 66.32 -0.41
N ASN A 214 38.13 66.60 -0.25
CA ASN A 214 37.49 67.91 -0.05
C ASN A 214 35.98 67.78 -0.24
#